data_AF-A0A5U9VST0-F1
#
_entry.id   AF-A0A5U9VST0-F1
#
_cell.length_a   1.000
_cell.length_b   1.000
_cell.length_c   1.000
_cell.angle_alpha   90.00
_cell.angle_beta   90.00
_cell.angle_gamma   90.00
#
_symmetry.space_group_name_H-M   'P 1'
#
loop_
_entity.id
_entity.type
_entity.pdbx_description
1 polymer ?
#
loop_
_entity_poly.entity_id
_entity_poly.type
_entity_poly.pdbx_seq_one_letter_code
_entity_poly.pdbx_strand_id
1 'polypeptide(L)' 'MAKVDIVKVNSPLGWAPRTHHAVEQEKTEKVLYECDTQADAINWATRNGYTVNIHRERNRKPGDKHGQFRAQ' A
#
# COMPACT_ATOMS: atom_id res chain seq x y z
N MET A 1 -16.37 -9.81 0.19
CA MET A 1 -15.05 -9.59 -0.46
C MET A 1 -14.11 -9.06 0.60
N ALA A 2 -12.86 -9.55 0.64
CA ALA A 2 -11.85 -8.94 1.50
C ALA A 2 -11.46 -7.56 0.94
N LYS A 3 -11.14 -6.63 1.84
CA LYS A 3 -10.73 -5.27 1.48
C LYS A 3 -9.21 -5.16 1.48
N VAL A 4 -8.70 -4.34 0.58
CA VAL A 4 -7.27 -4.03 0.49
C VAL A 4 -7.06 -2.53 0.35
N ASP A 5 -5.96 -2.07 0.92
CA ASP A 5 -5.54 -0.68 0.89
C ASP A 5 -4.36 -0.54 -0.05
N ILE A 6 -4.46 0.40 -0.98
CA ILE A 6 -3.36 0.73 -1.88
C ILE A 6 -2.64 1.93 -1.27
N VAL A 7 -1.38 1.73 -0.93
CA VAL A 7 -0.53 2.74 -0.30
C VAL A 7 0.68 3.05 -1.16
N LYS A 8 1.06 4.32 -1.22
CA LYS A 8 2.37 4.73 -1.74
C LYS A 8 3.41 4.52 -0.65
N VAL A 9 4.43 3.73 -0.96
CA VAL A 9 5.53 3.36 -0.07
C VAL A 9 6.77 4.14 -0.49
N ASN A 10 7.42 4.78 0.49
CA ASN A 10 8.73 5.38 0.30
C ASN A 10 9.77 4.53 1.04
N SER A 11 10.55 3.77 0.27
CA SER A 11 11.60 2.88 0.76
C SER A 11 12.85 3.66 1.21
N PRO A 12 13.62 3.12 2.18
CA PRO A 12 14.91 3.68 2.56
C PRO A 12 15.92 3.62 1.39
N LEU A 13 16.97 4.44 1.50
CA LEU A 13 18.11 4.43 0.58
C LEU A 13 18.70 3.02 0.45
N GLY A 14 18.88 2.56 -0.80
CA GLY A 14 19.41 1.23 -1.12
C GLY A 14 18.36 0.21 -1.61
N TRP A 15 17.07 0.56 -1.60
CA TRP A 15 16.00 -0.27 -2.17
C TRP A 15 15.47 0.33 -3.47
N ALA A 16 15.40 -0.49 -4.52
CA ALA A 16 14.77 -0.17 -5.79
C ALA A 16 13.47 -0.98 -5.93
N PRO A 17 12.30 -0.35 -6.14
CA PRO A 17 12.09 1.09 -6.36
C PRO A 17 12.08 1.88 -5.05
N ARG A 18 12.67 3.09 -5.07
CA ARG A 18 12.71 4.00 -3.91
C ARG A 18 11.32 4.47 -3.52
N THR A 19 10.47 4.76 -4.50
CA THR A 19 9.05 5.03 -4.30
C THR A 19 8.26 4.03 -5.14
N HIS A 20 7.36 3.30 -4.52
CA HIS A 20 6.52 2.29 -5.17
C HIS A 20 5.14 2.28 -4.50
N HIS A 21 4.27 1.38 -4.95
CA HIS A 21 2.94 1.16 -4.41
C HIS A 21 2.84 -0.26 -3.86
N ALA A 22 2.08 -0.42 -2.78
CA ALA A 22 1.82 -1.70 -2.18
C ALA A 22 0.31 -1.90 -1.98
N VAL A 23 -0.14 -3.13 -2.16
CA VAL A 23 -1.49 -3.60 -1.79
C VAL A 23 -1.37 -4.27 -0.43
N GLU A 24 -1.95 -3.64 0.59
CA GLU A 24 -2.00 -4.16 1.97
C GLU A 24 -3.38 -4.72 2.26
N GLN A 25 -3.46 -5.82 3.02
CA GLN A 25 -4.75 -6.33 3.46
C GLN A 25 -5.32 -5.44 4.58
N GLU A 26 -6.57 -4.99 4.44
CA GLU A 26 -7.21 -4.04 5.37
C GLU A 26 -7.14 -4.55 6.81
N LYS A 27 -6.75 -3.68 7.76
CA LYS A 27 -6.58 -3.95 9.19
C LYS A 27 -5.47 -4.95 9.53
N THR A 28 -4.57 -5.20 8.59
CA THR A 28 -3.37 -6.00 8.81
C THR A 28 -2.14 -5.22 8.37
N GLU A 29 -0.96 -5.67 8.79
CA GLU A 29 0.33 -5.14 8.30
C GLU A 29 0.87 -5.99 7.13
N LYS A 30 0.01 -6.83 6.53
CA LYS A 30 0.42 -7.78 5.51
C LYS A 30 0.37 -7.14 4.13
N VAL A 31 1.55 -7.03 3.51
CA VAL A 31 1.70 -6.69 2.09
C VAL A 31 1.38 -7.93 1.25
N LEU A 32 0.46 -7.78 0.30
CA LEU A 32 0.05 -8.83 -0.64
C LEU A 32 0.75 -8.69 -1.99
N TYR A 33 1.07 -7.46 -2.39
CA TYR A 33 1.65 -7.15 -3.69
C TYR A 33 2.38 -5.80 -3.64
N GLU A 34 3.52 -5.67 -4.33
CA GLU A 34 4.27 -4.43 -4.52
C GLU A 34 4.47 -4.18 -6.02
N CYS A 35 4.33 -2.94 -6.48
CA CYS A 35 4.45 -2.55 -7.88
C CYS A 35 4.82 -1.07 -8.03
N ASP A 36 5.25 -0.67 -9.22
CA ASP A 36 5.74 0.70 -9.45
C ASP A 36 4.60 1.71 -9.49
N THR A 37 3.46 1.35 -10.08
CA THR A 37 2.35 2.27 -10.30
C THR A 37 1.13 1.93 -9.45
N GLN A 38 0.36 2.96 -9.08
CA GLN A 38 -0.92 2.78 -8.41
C GLN A 38 -1.92 2.02 -9.28
N ALA A 39 -1.88 2.24 -10.60
CA ALA A 39 -2.76 1.57 -11.55
C ALA A 39 -2.55 0.04 -11.54
N ASP A 40 -1.30 -0.42 -11.46
CA ASP A 40 -0.98 -1.84 -11.36
C ASP A 40 -1.49 -2.46 -10.06
N ALA A 41 -1.37 -1.72 -8.93
CA ALA A 41 -1.93 -2.14 -7.65
C ALA A 41 -3.45 -2.29 -7.71
N ILE A 42 -4.16 -1.32 -8.32
CA ILE A 42 -5.62 -1.36 -8.49
C ILE A 42 -6.01 -2.53 -9.38
N ASN A 43 -5.32 -2.69 -10.51
CA ASN A 43 -5.58 -3.78 -11.46
C ASN A 43 -5.37 -5.14 -10.82
N TRP A 44 -4.28 -5.32 -10.07
CA TRP A 44 -4.01 -6.56 -9.35
C TRP A 44 -5.11 -6.85 -8.32
N ALA A 45 -5.47 -5.88 -7.49
CA ALA A 45 -6.51 -6.05 -6.47
C ALA A 45 -7.87 -6.40 -7.07
N THR A 46 -8.27 -5.69 -8.14
CA THR A 46 -9.53 -5.91 -8.84
C THR A 46 -9.57 -7.28 -9.51
N ARG A 47 -8.48 -7.72 -10.16
CA ARG A 47 -8.37 -9.05 -10.78
C ARG A 47 -8.49 -10.19 -9.77
N ASN A 48 -8.03 -9.96 -8.54
CA ASN A 48 -8.14 -10.93 -7.45
C ASN A 48 -9.46 -10.85 -6.67
N GLY A 49 -10.41 -10.01 -7.09
CA GLY A 49 -11.73 -9.89 -6.46
C GLY A 49 -11.72 -9.17 -5.11
N TYR A 50 -10.69 -8.36 -4.84
CA TYR A 50 -10.64 -7.51 -3.66
C TYR A 50 -11.40 -6.20 -3.86
N THR A 51 -11.98 -5.68 -2.78
CA THR A 51 -12.50 -4.31 -2.75
C THR A 51 -11.36 -3.36 -2.43
N VAL A 52 -11.12 -2.38 -3.30
CA VAL A 52 -9.99 -1.44 -3.22
C VAL A 52 -10.37 -0.19 -2.44
N ASN A 53 -9.57 0.14 -1.44
CA ASN A 53 -9.50 1.48 -0.85
C ASN A 53 -8.18 2.13 -1.29
N ILE A 54 -8.23 3.35 -1.83
CA ILE A 54 -7.03 4.08 -2.23
C ILE A 54 -6.64 5.04 -1.09
N HIS A 55 -5.46 4.82 -0.49
CA HIS A 55 -4.91 5.70 0.55
C HIS A 55 -3.76 6.55 -0.02
N ARG A 56 -3.72 7.83 0.37
CA ARG A 56 -2.91 8.84 -0.33
C ARG A 56 -1.41 8.75 -0.06
N GLU A 57 -0.95 8.29 1.11
CA GLU A 57 0.49 8.15 1.44
C GLU A 57 0.72 7.40 2.79
N ARG A 58 1.78 6.58 2.88
CA ARG A 58 2.31 6.01 4.15
C ARG A 58 3.85 6.18 4.20
N ASN A 59 4.39 6.54 5.37
CA ASN A 59 5.83 6.44 5.60
C ASN A 59 6.14 5.03 6.14
N ARG A 60 7.12 4.33 5.57
CA ARG A 60 7.54 2.99 6.05
C ARG A 60 8.38 3.15 7.32
N LYS A 61 7.78 3.53 8.45
CA LYS A 61 8.45 3.57 9.77
C LYS A 61 8.04 2.36 10.61
N PRO A 62 8.94 1.77 11.43
CA PRO A 62 8.63 0.64 12.30
C PRO A 62 7.52 0.91 13.34
N GLY A 63 7.07 2.16 13.49
CA GLY A 63 6.00 2.56 14.41
C GLY A 63 4.72 3.07 13.73
N ASP A 64 4.67 3.12 12.39
CA ASP A 64 3.44 3.54 11.69
C ASP A 64 2.46 2.35 11.68
N LYS A 65 1.37 2.45 12.43
CA LYS A 65 0.28 1.46 12.41
C LYS A 65 -0.69 1.76 11.28
N HIS A 66 -1.35 0.71 10.77
CA HIS A 66 -2.45 0.81 9.82
C HIS A 66 -3.48 1.86 10.29
N GLY A 67 -3.79 2.86 9.46
CA GLY A 67 -4.77 3.92 9.77
C GLY A 67 -4.29 5.11 10.62
N GLN A 68 -3.00 5.23 10.95
CA GLN A 68 -2.47 6.43 11.63
C GLN A 68 -2.08 7.50 10.60
N PHE A 69 -3.07 8.26 10.16
CA PHE A 69 -2.88 9.44 9.32
C PHE A 69 -2.27 10.57 10.16
N ARG A 70 -1.14 11.15 9.72
CA ARG A 70 -0.72 12.45 10.24
C ARG A 70 -1.56 13.52 9.56
N ALA A 71 -2.16 14.41 10.35
CA ALA A 71 -2.74 15.64 9.86
C ALA A 71 -1.65 16.43 9.11
N GLN A 72 -2.01 16.99 7.95
CA GLN A 72 -1.16 17.88 7.17
C GLN A 72 -0.75 19.11 7.98
#